data_AF-A0A2V8YUX7-F1
#
_entry.id   AF-A0A2V8YUX7-F1
#
_cell.length_a   1.000
_cell.length_b   1.000
_cell.length_c   1.000
_cell.angle_alpha   90.00
_cell.angle_beta   90.00
_cell.angle_gamma   90.00
#
_symmetry.space_group_name_H-M   'P 1'
#
loop_
_entity.id
_entity.type
_entity.pdbx_description
1 polymer ?
#
loop_
_entity_poly.entity_id
_entity_poly.type
_entity_poly.pdbx_seq_one_letter_code
_entity_poly.pdbx_strand_id
1 'polypeptide(L)'
;MKCEGLARTGKGFAWQVRFEQKKNLPSRMQAHYVNGRRYPVPLKGRAWIDAQNYQVVRLLTDLREPVKAAGLVAQHTDISYGPVWFQKDKKQLWLPLSAEYYVQTKGHRIHRIHSFHDYLLFAVEDKQTIGTPKQAEKSQ
;
A
#
# COMPACT_ATOMS: atom_id res chain seq x y z
N MET A 1 2.52 -2.52 15.21
CA MET A 1 1.62 -3.40 14.41
C MET A 1 1.23 -4.58 15.27
N LYS A 2 0.06 -5.19 15.06
CA LYS A 2 -0.44 -6.33 15.84
C LYS A 2 -1.14 -7.32 14.90
N CYS A 3 -0.76 -8.59 14.95
CA CYS A 3 -1.55 -9.66 14.33
C CYS A 3 -2.80 -9.88 15.20
N GLU A 4 -3.98 -9.83 14.58
CA GLU A 4 -5.28 -10.02 15.23
C GLU A 4 -5.83 -11.43 15.01
N GLY A 5 -5.11 -12.28 14.29
CA GLY A 5 -5.44 -13.68 14.05
C GLY A 5 -5.87 -13.98 12.63
N LEU A 6 -6.32 -15.22 12.43
CA LEU A 6 -6.79 -15.73 11.15
C LEU A 6 -8.26 -15.35 10.95
N ALA A 7 -8.58 -14.71 9.83
CA ALA A 7 -9.93 -14.31 9.47
C ALA A 7 -10.35 -15.01 8.17
N ARG A 8 -11.64 -15.38 8.08
CA ARG A 8 -12.21 -15.86 6.81
C ARG A 8 -12.43 -14.67 5.88
N THR A 9 -11.93 -14.80 4.65
CA THR A 9 -12.15 -13.87 3.55
C THR A 9 -13.00 -14.56 2.49
N GLY A 10 -13.60 -13.82 1.56
CA GLY A 10 -14.47 -14.41 0.52
C GLY A 10 -13.80 -15.51 -0.32
N LYS A 11 -12.45 -15.53 -0.39
CA LYS A 11 -11.66 -16.49 -1.19
C LYS A 11 -10.88 -17.52 -0.37
N GLY A 12 -10.95 -17.48 0.97
CA GLY A 12 -10.12 -18.36 1.82
C GLY A 12 -9.87 -17.79 3.21
N PHE A 13 -8.70 -18.02 3.77
CA PHE A 13 -8.29 -17.48 5.06
C PHE A 13 -7.13 -16.50 4.90
N ALA A 14 -7.14 -15.42 5.68
CA ALA A 14 -6.07 -14.45 5.69
C ALA A 14 -5.74 -14.00 7.12
N TRP A 15 -4.46 -13.81 7.40
CA TRP A 15 -3.98 -13.19 8.62
C TRP A 15 -4.34 -11.71 8.61
N GLN A 16 -5.00 -11.29 9.67
CA GLN A 16 -5.42 -9.91 9.85
C GLN A 16 -4.36 -9.16 10.67
N VAL A 17 -3.80 -8.10 10.10
CA VAL A 17 -2.74 -7.31 10.74
C VAL A 17 -3.19 -5.87 10.89
N ARG A 18 -3.34 -5.42 12.14
CA ARG A 18 -3.63 -4.02 12.47
C ARG A 18 -2.36 -3.20 12.53
N PHE A 19 -2.41 -2.00 11.97
CA PHE A 19 -1.35 -1.01 12.06
C PHE A 19 -1.90 0.39 12.32
N GLU A 20 -1.03 1.24 12.86
CA GLU A 20 -1.35 2.62 13.22
C GLU A 20 -0.04 3.42 13.21
N GLN A 21 -0.07 4.61 12.61
CA GLN A 21 1.06 5.52 12.63
C GLN A 21 1.29 6.07 14.02
N LYS A 22 2.57 6.20 14.42
CA LYS A 22 2.98 6.74 15.72
C LYS A 22 2.53 8.20 15.86
N LYS A 23 1.96 8.56 17.01
CA LYS A 23 1.43 9.92 17.26
C LYS A 23 2.48 11.02 17.25
N ASN A 24 3.69 10.70 17.72
CA ASN A 24 4.76 11.67 17.94
C ASN A 24 5.78 11.72 16.78
N LEU A 25 5.47 11.09 15.65
CA LEU A 25 6.31 11.13 14.46
C LEU A 25 5.51 11.68 13.27
N PRO A 26 6.16 12.42 12.36
CA PRO A 26 5.48 12.90 11.15
C PRO A 26 4.91 11.74 10.33
N SER A 27 3.65 11.85 9.92
CA SER A 27 3.04 10.93 8.96
C SER A 27 3.64 11.14 7.56
N ARG A 28 4.45 10.19 7.10
CA ARG A 28 5.14 10.27 5.80
C ARG A 28 4.46 9.49 4.68
N MET A 29 3.60 8.53 5.00
CA MET A 29 2.98 7.64 4.00
C MET A 29 1.96 8.35 3.11
N GLN A 30 1.21 9.31 3.67
CA GLN A 30 0.18 10.02 2.93
C GLN A 30 0.09 11.47 3.40
N ALA A 31 -0.25 12.35 2.46
CA ALA A 31 -0.56 13.73 2.75
C ALA A 31 -1.82 14.16 1.99
N HIS A 32 -2.57 15.06 2.60
CA HIS A 32 -3.72 15.73 2.01
C HIS A 32 -3.30 17.15 1.62
N TYR A 33 -3.60 17.55 0.39
CA TYR A 33 -3.25 18.87 -0.13
C TYR A 33 -4.50 19.75 -0.19
N VAL A 34 -4.43 20.92 0.44
CA VAL A 34 -5.49 21.94 0.39
C VAL A 34 -4.83 23.28 0.09
N ASN A 35 -5.27 23.93 -0.98
CA ASN A 35 -4.74 25.23 -1.42
C ASN A 35 -3.19 25.24 -1.52
N GLY A 36 -2.62 24.17 -2.09
CA GLY A 36 -1.17 24.00 -2.24
C GLY A 36 -0.40 23.64 -0.96
N ARG A 37 -1.05 23.61 0.22
CA ARG A 37 -0.40 23.25 1.49
C ARG A 37 -0.52 21.75 1.76
N ARG A 38 0.59 21.14 2.18
CA ARG A 38 0.69 19.72 2.52
C ARG A 38 0.32 19.49 3.98
N TYR A 39 -0.67 18.63 4.25
CA TYR A 39 -1.04 18.19 5.59
C TYR A 39 -0.80 16.69 5.75
N PRO A 40 0.09 16.24 6.65
CA PRO A 40 0.29 14.83 6.93
C PRO A 40 -1.03 14.16 7.35
N VAL A 41 -1.31 12.98 6.79
CA VAL A 41 -2.50 12.20 7.12
C VAL A 41 -2.13 11.15 8.16
N PRO A 42 -2.64 11.23 9.40
CA PRO A 42 -2.40 10.23 10.42
C PRO A 42 -3.25 8.99 10.12
N LEU A 43 -2.59 7.89 9.75
CA LEU A 43 -3.25 6.68 9.28
C LEU A 43 -3.31 5.60 10.37
N LYS A 44 -4.44 4.89 10.39
CA LYS A 44 -4.58 3.56 10.98
C LYS A 44 -5.17 2.64 9.92
N GLY A 45 -5.04 1.34 10.12
CA GLY A 45 -5.59 0.42 9.15
C GLY A 45 -5.37 -1.04 9.50
N ARG A 46 -5.76 -1.86 8.54
CA ARG A 46 -5.71 -3.31 8.61
C ARG A 46 -5.36 -3.86 7.25
N ALA A 47 -4.41 -4.79 7.23
CA ALA A 47 -4.08 -5.58 6.06
C ALA A 47 -4.58 -7.02 6.28
N TRP A 48 -5.03 -7.65 5.21
CA TRP A 48 -5.29 -9.08 5.15
C TRP A 48 -4.23 -9.71 4.26
N ILE A 49 -3.50 -10.67 4.83
CA ILE A 49 -2.41 -11.39 4.17
C ILE A 49 -2.85 -12.84 4.01
N ASP A 50 -2.97 -13.32 2.78
CA ASP A 50 -3.39 -14.69 2.49
C ASP A 50 -2.57 -15.72 3.28
N ALA A 51 -3.27 -16.69 3.88
CA ALA A 51 -2.63 -17.63 4.80
C ALA A 51 -1.77 -18.69 4.11
N GLN A 52 -1.90 -18.86 2.80
CA GLN A 52 -1.18 -19.89 2.04
C GLN A 52 0.00 -19.31 1.26
N ASN A 53 -0.20 -18.18 0.57
CA ASN A 53 0.80 -17.58 -0.33
C ASN A 53 1.38 -16.24 0.17
N TYR A 54 0.93 -15.76 1.34
CA TYR A 54 1.42 -14.55 2.00
C TYR A 54 1.27 -13.26 1.20
N GLN A 55 0.42 -13.25 0.17
CA GLN A 55 0.11 -12.05 -0.59
C GLN A 55 -0.86 -11.16 0.17
N VAL A 56 -0.73 -9.84 0.03
CA VAL A 56 -1.74 -8.90 0.52
C VAL A 56 -2.98 -9.06 -0.37
N VAL A 57 -4.12 -9.39 0.24
CA VAL A 57 -5.40 -9.59 -0.47
C VAL A 57 -6.39 -8.47 -0.23
N ARG A 58 -6.23 -7.70 0.84
CA ARG A 58 -7.02 -6.50 1.14
C ARG A 58 -6.24 -5.53 2.01
N LEU A 59 -6.44 -4.23 1.78
CA LEU A 59 -5.91 -3.16 2.63
C LEU A 59 -7.03 -2.17 2.94
N LEU A 60 -7.30 -1.98 4.23
CA LEU A 60 -8.22 -0.97 4.73
C LEU A 60 -7.44 0.09 5.51
N THR A 61 -7.68 1.35 5.21
CA THR A 61 -7.10 2.47 5.95
C THR A 61 -8.14 3.51 6.32
N ASP A 62 -7.95 4.11 7.49
CA ASP A 62 -8.74 5.21 8.02
C ASP A 62 -7.84 6.29 8.62
N LEU A 63 -8.42 7.45 8.87
CA LEU A 63 -7.80 8.42 9.78
C LEU A 63 -7.69 7.85 11.19
N ARG A 64 -6.49 7.96 11.77
CA ARG A 64 -6.28 7.79 13.20
C ARG A 64 -7.01 8.89 13.98
N GLU A 65 -6.94 10.13 13.50
CA GLU A 65 -7.67 11.30 14.00
C GLU A 65 -7.92 12.33 12.89
N PRO A 66 -8.94 13.21 13.03
CA PRO A 66 -9.20 14.28 12.07
C PRO A 66 -8.04 15.28 11.94
N VAL A 67 -7.78 15.74 10.71
CA VAL A 67 -6.77 16.78 10.45
C VAL A 67 -7.47 18.15 10.40
N LYS A 68 -7.70 18.71 11.59
CA LYS A 68 -8.47 19.96 11.78
C LYS A 68 -7.95 21.13 10.94
N ALA A 69 -6.62 21.28 10.86
CA ALA A 69 -5.98 22.35 10.09
C ALA A 69 -6.25 22.29 8.58
N ALA A 70 -6.56 21.09 8.07
CA ALA A 70 -6.93 20.86 6.67
C ALA A 70 -8.45 20.73 6.46
N GLY A 71 -9.24 20.81 7.55
CA GLY A 71 -10.68 20.52 7.50
C GLY A 71 -11.02 19.08 7.14
N LEU A 72 -10.07 18.15 7.18
CA LEU A 72 -10.25 16.74 6.85
C LEU A 72 -10.82 15.99 8.07
N VAL A 73 -12.06 15.50 7.94
CA VAL A 73 -12.84 14.90 9.02
C VAL A 73 -12.76 13.38 8.99
N ALA A 74 -12.89 12.80 7.81
CA ALA A 74 -12.79 11.36 7.60
C ALA A 74 -12.08 11.09 6.27
N GLN A 75 -11.34 10.00 6.24
CA GLN A 75 -10.80 9.41 5.04
C GLN A 75 -10.83 7.90 5.28
N HIS A 76 -11.43 7.19 4.34
CA HIS A 76 -11.54 5.74 4.32
C HIS A 76 -11.06 5.23 2.96
N THR A 77 -10.29 4.16 2.97
CA THR A 77 -9.84 3.52 1.73
C THR A 77 -9.85 2.03 1.92
N ASP A 78 -10.49 1.32 1.00
CA ASP A 78 -10.57 -0.13 0.97
C ASP A 78 -10.12 -0.64 -0.38
N ILE A 79 -9.01 -1.36 -0.41
CA ILE A 79 -8.39 -1.85 -1.65
C ILE A 79 -8.43 -3.37 -1.62
N SER A 80 -9.01 -3.96 -2.64
CA SER A 80 -8.95 -5.41 -2.88
C SER A 80 -7.81 -5.70 -3.84
N TYR A 81 -6.98 -6.69 -3.50
CA TYR A 81 -5.87 -7.14 -4.32
C TYR A 81 -6.14 -8.54 -4.86
N GLY A 82 -5.53 -8.86 -5.98
CA GLY A 82 -5.56 -10.22 -6.51
C GLY A 82 -4.56 -10.44 -7.62
N PRO A 83 -4.46 -11.70 -8.09
CA PRO A 83 -3.48 -12.08 -9.08
C PRO A 83 -3.78 -11.44 -10.44
N VAL A 84 -2.77 -10.81 -11.01
CA VAL A 84 -2.74 -10.33 -12.40
C VAL A 84 -1.63 -11.06 -13.12
N TRP A 85 -1.98 -11.73 -14.21
CA TRP A 85 -1.05 -12.52 -15.00
C TRP A 85 -0.56 -11.75 -16.22
N PHE A 86 0.75 -11.58 -16.33
CA PHE A 86 1.41 -10.95 -17.46
C PHE A 86 1.92 -12.01 -18.43
N GLN A 87 1.18 -12.23 -19.52
CA GLN A 87 1.44 -13.31 -20.48
C GLN A 87 2.84 -13.25 -21.09
N LYS A 88 3.28 -12.05 -21.48
CA LYS A 88 4.58 -11.82 -22.13
C LYS A 88 5.75 -12.22 -21.23
N ASP A 89 5.67 -11.81 -19.96
CA ASP A 89 6.72 -12.02 -18.96
C ASP A 89 6.58 -13.33 -18.20
N LYS A 90 5.47 -14.06 -18.39
CA LYS A 90 5.11 -15.29 -17.65
C LYS A 90 5.18 -15.10 -16.12
N LYS A 91 4.73 -13.93 -15.64
CA LYS A 91 4.77 -13.55 -14.23
C LYS A 91 3.38 -13.24 -13.70
N GLN A 92 3.17 -13.57 -12.43
CA GLN A 92 1.98 -13.22 -11.67
C GLN A 92 2.34 -12.17 -10.61
N LEU A 93 1.59 -11.08 -10.54
CA LEU A 93 1.72 -10.07 -9.49
C LEU A 93 0.38 -9.88 -8.78
N TRP A 94 0.40 -9.65 -7.46
CA TRP A 94 -0.79 -9.21 -6.73
C TRP A 94 -0.93 -7.71 -6.83
N LEU A 95 -1.91 -7.25 -7.59
CA LEU A 95 -2.17 -5.84 -7.86
C LEU A 95 -3.59 -5.46 -7.41
N PRO A 96 -3.87 -4.17 -7.21
CA PRO A 96 -5.23 -3.71 -6.95
C PRO A 96 -6.19 -4.19 -8.04
N LEU A 97 -7.35 -4.69 -7.64
CA LEU A 97 -8.46 -5.01 -8.55
C LEU A 97 -9.55 -3.94 -8.44
N SER A 98 -9.77 -3.46 -7.22
CA SER A 98 -10.68 -2.36 -6.93
C SER A 98 -10.18 -1.54 -5.75
N ALA A 99 -10.62 -0.28 -5.70
CA ALA A 99 -10.44 0.58 -4.54
C ALA A 99 -11.69 1.43 -4.30
N GLU A 100 -12.22 1.37 -3.09
CA GLU A 100 -13.21 2.33 -2.59
C GLU A 100 -12.48 3.42 -1.82
N TYR A 101 -12.79 4.67 -2.12
CA TYR A 101 -12.22 5.84 -1.46
C TYR A 101 -13.34 6.78 -1.03
N TYR A 102 -13.46 6.98 0.29
CA TYR A 102 -14.36 7.97 0.87
C TYR A 102 -13.55 9.04 1.58
N VAL A 103 -13.90 10.31 1.34
CA VAL A 103 -13.31 11.44 2.05
C VAL A 103 -14.39 12.43 2.43
N GLN A 104 -14.30 12.93 3.66
CA GLN A 104 -15.15 13.99 4.18
C GLN A 104 -14.28 15.15 4.64
N THR A 105 -14.54 16.31 4.07
CA THR A 105 -13.99 17.59 4.52
C THR A 105 -15.10 18.44 5.15
N LYS A 106 -14.76 19.64 5.65
CA LYS A 106 -15.75 20.62 6.09
C LYS A 106 -16.64 21.01 4.90
N GLY A 107 -17.86 20.47 4.87
CA GLY A 107 -18.89 20.81 3.89
C GLY A 107 -18.97 19.91 2.65
N HIS A 108 -18.02 18.98 2.43
CA HIS A 108 -18.03 18.12 1.25
C HIS A 108 -17.78 16.66 1.60
N ARG A 109 -18.42 15.78 0.83
CA ARG A 109 -18.20 14.33 0.87
C ARG A 109 -17.97 13.84 -0.55
N ILE A 110 -16.96 13.02 -0.71
CA ILE A 110 -16.64 12.38 -1.97
C ILE A 110 -16.58 10.89 -1.69
N HIS A 111 -17.27 10.13 -2.53
CA HIS A 111 -17.17 8.68 -2.58
C HIS A 111 -16.77 8.30 -4.01
N ARG A 112 -15.65 7.59 -4.15
CA ARG A 112 -15.12 7.11 -5.43
C ARG A 112 -14.92 5.62 -5.35
N ILE A 113 -15.30 4.94 -6.42
CA ILE A 113 -15.04 3.53 -6.64
C ILE A 113 -14.18 3.44 -7.89
N HIS A 114 -13.04 2.76 -7.76
CA HIS A 114 -12.10 2.50 -8.84
C HIS A 114 -12.09 1.00 -9.14
N SER A 115 -12.08 0.66 -10.43
CA SER A 115 -11.80 -0.68 -10.93
C SER A 115 -10.52 -0.62 -11.75
N PHE A 116 -9.62 -1.58 -11.54
CA PHE A 116 -8.34 -1.63 -12.22
C PHE A 116 -8.28 -2.86 -13.12
N HIS A 117 -7.91 -2.65 -14.38
CA HIS A 117 -7.81 -3.67 -15.41
C HIS A 117 -6.72 -3.28 -16.42
N ASP A 118 -6.40 -4.21 -17.33
CA ASP A 118 -5.45 -4.01 -18.44
C ASP A 118 -4.08 -3.45 -18.01
N TYR A 119 -3.53 -4.02 -16.93
CA TYR A 119 -2.20 -3.67 -16.45
C TYR A 119 -1.14 -3.92 -17.53
N LEU A 120 -0.23 -2.95 -17.67
CA LEU A 120 0.98 -3.06 -18.48
C LEU A 120 2.18 -3.26 -17.56
N LEU A 121 3.04 -4.22 -17.89
CA LEU A 121 4.31 -4.44 -17.21
C LEU A 121 5.44 -3.93 -18.09
N PHE A 122 6.21 -3.00 -17.54
CA PHE A 122 7.49 -2.58 -18.09
C PHE A 122 8.60 -3.25 -17.30
N ALA A 123 9.45 -4.03 -17.97
CA ALA A 123 10.56 -4.75 -17.37
C ALA A 123 11.85 -4.52 -18.18
N VAL A 124 12.96 -4.33 -17.47
CA VAL A 124 14.30 -4.23 -18.05
C VAL A 124 15.16 -5.32 -17.40
N GLU A 125 15.83 -6.11 -18.22
CA GLU A 125 16.81 -7.10 -17.76
C GLU A 125 18.22 -6.53 -17.97
N ASP A 126 19.02 -6.49 -16.90
CA ASP A 126 20.42 -6.10 -16.95
C ASP A 126 21.31 -7.30 -16.62
N LYS A 127 22.38 -7.50 -17.40
CA LYS A 127 23.36 -8.57 -17.19
C LYS A 127 24.68 -7.94 -16.78
N GLN A 128 24.90 -7.80 -15.48
CA GLN A 128 26.18 -7.33 -14.96
C GLN A 128 27.22 -8.45 -14.89
N THR A 129 28.40 -8.20 -15.44
CA THR A 129 29.61 -9.00 -15.23
C THR A 129 30.51 -8.26 -14.24
N ILE A 130 30.70 -8.83 -13.05
CA ILE A 130 31.59 -8.27 -12.02
C ILE A 130 32.99 -8.88 -12.25
N GLY A 131 33.96 -8.02 -12.56
CA GLY A 131 35.37 -8.42 -12.67
C GLY A 131 35.99 -8.73 -11.30
N THR A 132 37.00 -9.59 -11.26
CA THR A 132 37.73 -9.92 -10.04
C THR A 132 38.47 -8.68 -9.51
N PRO A 133 38.46 -8.41 -8.19
CA PRO A 133 39.22 -7.29 -7.61
C PRO A 133 40.70 -7.38 -7.98
N LYS A 134 41.34 -6.25 -8.32
CA LYS A 134 42.80 -6.21 -8.53
C LYS A 134 43.51 -6.62 -7.24
N GLN A 135 44.37 -7.64 -7.32
CA GLN A 135 45.24 -8.00 -6.20
C GLN A 135 46.17 -6.85 -5.87
N ALA A 136 46.25 -6.49 -4.59
CA ALA A 136 47.22 -5.50 -4.12
C ALA A 136 48.64 -6.05 -4.33
N GLU A 137 49.46 -5.32 -5.07
CA GLU A 137 50.90 -5.59 -5.19
C GLU A 137 51.50 -5.58 -3.78
N LYS A 138 52.05 -6.72 -3.35
CA LYS A 138 52.84 -6.78 -2.12
C LYS A 138 54.14 -6.01 -2.38
N SER A 139 54.28 -4.86 -1.73
CA SER A 139 55.55 -4.15 -1.64
C SER A 139 56.59 -5.05 -0.97
N GLN A 140 57.70 -5.29 -1.67
CA GLN A 140 58.89 -5.98 -1.16
C GLN A 140 59.67 -5.10 -0.18
#